data_AF-A0A7V2TR84-F1
#
_entry.id   AF-A0A7V2TR84-F1
#
_cell.length_a   1.000
_cell.length_b   1.000
_cell.length_c   1.000
_cell.angle_alpha   90.00
_cell.angle_beta   90.00
_cell.angle_gamma   90.00
#
_symmetry.space_group_name_H-M   'P 1'
#
loop_
_entity.id
_entity.type
_entity.pdbx_description
1 polymer ?
#
loop_
_entity_poly.entity_id
_entity_poly.type
_entity_poly.pdbx_seq_one_letter_code
_entity_poly.pdbx_strand_id
1 'polypeptide(L)'
;MNLVLGFRGVFEIPDSGAKAALNIACSMYYRAWVNGEFLGHGPARAGHGWFRVDEWDISDLLRPGRNIVAIEVNSPAVNGFGVLDQPGFLQAEVVSDGRVLAATGKEKTGFSARQIVERVQRVQRYSFQRGFMEAYRMQPGADQWRTSADAPLEPEVRLKEVAPRHLLRRNIPLPAMNKAYAGRLVCAGKAEPYEPEHYWKDHTLARGVSEQWKGYGPQELEEAYSTTAQRYRYVKNADPARACGEKEVLPLEENGYVILDFGRNLTGFLGLNVVCEKPVRLYAFFDEDQSGNDVKWTRLGCNNLIVWDLAPGTYALESMEPNGMRYVKLLAAGAPCEVSGVFLRRYENGGLGRARFEASDPRLNELFDAAVATFAQNAVDGRCQRHRLKGGRSHGLSGLPTRSPGGWRCR
;
A
#
# COMPACT_ATOMS: atom_id res chain seq x y z
N MET A 1 -4.27 -18.22 3.77
CA MET A 1 -3.98 -17.18 2.76
C MET A 1 -4.46 -15.82 3.27
N ASN A 2 -4.05 -14.72 2.64
CA ASN A 2 -4.35 -13.32 2.99
C ASN A 2 -4.19 -12.97 4.48
N LEU A 3 -3.21 -13.56 5.14
CA LEU A 3 -2.99 -13.33 6.58
C LEU A 3 -2.11 -12.11 6.77
N VAL A 4 -2.48 -11.24 7.71
CA VAL A 4 -1.64 -10.12 8.16
C VAL A 4 -1.32 -10.28 9.63
N LEU A 5 -0.03 -10.23 9.94
CA LEU A 5 0.47 -10.29 11.32
C LEU A 5 1.20 -8.99 11.67
N GLY A 6 0.97 -8.49 12.88
CA GLY A 6 1.70 -7.39 13.47
C GLY A 6 2.71 -7.91 14.48
N PHE A 7 3.98 -7.54 14.34
CA PHE A 7 5.09 -7.93 15.20
C PHE A 7 5.59 -6.70 15.95
N ARG A 8 5.74 -6.81 17.28
CA ARG A 8 6.22 -5.74 18.15
C ARG A 8 7.48 -6.16 18.89
N GLY A 9 8.56 -5.42 18.67
CA GLY A 9 9.80 -5.50 19.44
C GLY A 9 9.93 -4.29 20.36
N VAL A 10 10.37 -4.52 21.60
CA VAL A 10 10.59 -3.46 22.60
C VAL A 10 12.05 -3.54 23.04
N PHE A 11 12.72 -2.39 23.09
CA PHE A 11 14.13 -2.29 23.47
C PHE A 11 14.42 -0.94 24.14
N GLU A 12 15.54 -0.87 24.85
CA GLU A 12 15.97 0.31 25.60
C GLU A 12 17.15 0.98 24.89
N ILE A 13 17.15 2.32 24.87
CA ILE A 13 18.26 3.16 24.42
C ILE A 13 18.68 4.03 25.62
N PRO A 14 19.90 3.90 26.15
CA PRO A 14 20.27 4.58 27.39
C PRO A 14 20.30 6.10 27.23
N ASP A 15 20.91 6.59 26.14
CA ASP A 15 21.19 8.02 25.93
C ASP A 15 20.68 8.49 24.56
N SER A 16 20.47 9.79 24.42
CA SER A 16 20.11 10.40 23.14
C SER A 16 21.25 10.30 22.13
N GLY A 17 20.92 10.24 20.83
CA GLY A 17 21.91 10.23 19.75
C GLY A 17 22.51 8.86 19.44
N ALA A 18 21.93 7.79 19.98
CA ALA A 18 22.27 6.42 19.60
C ALA A 18 22.05 6.21 18.09
N LYS A 19 22.99 5.51 17.45
CA LYS A 19 22.88 5.12 16.05
C LYS A 19 22.40 3.68 15.97
N ALA A 20 21.25 3.48 15.34
CA ALA A 20 20.71 2.15 15.18
C ALA A 20 20.12 1.93 13.79
N ALA A 21 20.13 0.66 13.38
CA ALA A 21 19.50 0.20 12.16
C ALA A 21 18.46 -0.87 12.46
N LEU A 22 17.38 -0.86 11.68
CA LEU A 22 16.39 -1.93 11.63
C LEU A 22 16.59 -2.74 10.34
N ASN A 23 17.03 -3.98 10.49
CA ASN A 23 17.20 -4.93 9.40
C ASN A 23 15.95 -5.80 9.27
N ILE A 24 15.36 -5.88 8.07
CA ILE A 24 14.14 -6.66 7.84
C ILE A 24 14.25 -7.47 6.55
N ALA A 25 13.97 -8.77 6.66
CA ALA A 25 13.60 -9.62 5.56
C ALA A 25 12.25 -10.29 5.86
N CYS A 26 11.35 -10.32 4.88
CA CYS A 26 10.10 -11.05 5.02
C CYS A 26 9.68 -11.69 3.70
N SER A 27 8.69 -12.57 3.77
CA SER A 27 7.95 -12.99 2.60
C SER A 27 6.95 -11.90 2.23
N MET A 28 6.84 -11.58 0.93
CA MET A 28 5.85 -10.66 0.36
C MET A 28 6.10 -9.20 0.73
N TYR A 29 5.36 -8.64 1.69
CA TYR A 29 5.40 -7.22 2.00
C TYR A 29 5.40 -6.99 3.50
N TYR A 30 6.14 -5.99 3.95
CA TYR A 30 6.04 -5.41 5.28
C TYR A 30 5.82 -3.91 5.23
N ARG A 31 5.21 -3.38 6.30
CA ARG A 31 5.26 -1.97 6.71
C ARG A 31 5.91 -1.88 8.08
N ALA A 32 6.75 -0.89 8.32
CA ALA A 32 7.47 -0.75 9.58
C ALA A 32 7.26 0.64 10.20
N TRP A 33 7.25 0.68 11.53
CA TRP A 33 7.16 1.89 12.35
C TRP A 33 8.15 1.83 13.50
N VAL A 34 8.61 2.99 13.93
CA VAL A 34 9.40 3.18 15.15
C VAL A 34 8.68 4.20 16.02
N ASN A 35 8.29 3.82 17.24
CA ASN A 35 7.55 4.68 18.17
C ASN A 35 6.26 5.30 17.58
N GLY A 36 5.61 4.60 16.64
CA GLY A 36 4.42 5.09 15.93
C GLY A 36 4.70 5.86 14.64
N GLU A 37 5.93 6.30 14.41
CA GLU A 37 6.31 7.00 13.18
C GLU A 37 6.56 6.01 12.05
N PHE A 38 5.95 6.26 10.90
CA PHE A 38 6.08 5.38 9.73
C PHE A 38 7.50 5.43 9.18
N LEU A 39 8.17 4.28 9.13
CA LEU A 39 9.53 4.14 8.63
C LEU A 39 9.54 3.83 7.13
N GLY A 40 8.82 2.78 6.71
CA GLY A 40 8.95 2.31 5.34
C GLY A 40 8.13 1.07 4.98
N HIS A 41 8.26 0.69 3.71
CA HIS A 41 7.64 -0.48 3.11
C HIS A 41 8.67 -1.29 2.31
N GLY A 42 8.61 -2.61 2.41
CA GLY A 42 9.52 -3.52 1.71
C GLY A 42 9.04 -4.97 1.77
N PRO A 43 9.93 -5.97 1.61
CA PRO A 43 11.27 -5.83 1.08
C PRO A 43 11.24 -5.61 -0.43
N ALA A 44 12.39 -5.29 -1.01
CA ALA A 44 12.55 -5.34 -2.46
C ALA A 44 12.38 -6.77 -3.00
N ARG A 45 11.55 -6.95 -4.04
CA ARG A 45 11.29 -8.26 -4.67
C ARG A 45 12.55 -8.95 -5.17
N ALA A 46 12.72 -10.24 -4.83
CA ALA A 46 13.84 -11.08 -5.25
C ALA A 46 13.40 -12.27 -6.11
N GLY A 47 14.37 -13.03 -6.63
CA GLY A 47 14.10 -14.31 -7.31
C GLY A 47 13.55 -15.34 -6.34
N HIS A 48 12.86 -16.36 -6.85
CA HIS A 48 12.28 -17.42 -5.99
C HIS A 48 13.34 -18.06 -5.10
N GLY A 49 13.02 -18.25 -3.82
CA GLY A 49 13.93 -18.83 -2.83
C GLY A 49 14.93 -17.86 -2.20
N TRP A 50 15.04 -16.63 -2.71
CA TRP A 50 15.92 -15.59 -2.19
C TRP A 50 15.12 -14.41 -1.64
N PHE A 51 15.62 -13.76 -0.59
CA PHE A 51 14.93 -12.65 0.07
C PHE A 51 15.91 -11.52 0.35
N ARG A 52 15.55 -10.28 -0.03
CA ARG A 52 16.38 -9.12 0.27
C ARG A 52 16.19 -8.68 1.71
N VAL A 53 17.30 -8.30 2.34
CA VAL A 53 17.32 -7.61 3.62
C VAL A 53 17.34 -6.11 3.33
N ASP A 54 16.32 -5.42 3.82
CA ASP A 54 16.32 -3.97 3.90
C ASP A 54 16.96 -3.54 5.21
N GLU A 55 17.81 -2.53 5.15
CA GLU A 55 18.47 -1.91 6.31
C GLU A 55 17.99 -0.46 6.37
N TRP A 56 17.26 -0.12 7.43
CA TRP A 56 16.75 1.23 7.67
C TRP A 56 17.53 1.88 8.79
N ASP A 57 18.05 3.09 8.56
CA ASP A 57 18.49 3.95 9.65
C ASP A 57 17.26 4.41 10.44
N ILE A 58 17.26 4.15 11.74
CA ILE A 58 16.17 4.52 12.65
C ILE A 58 16.61 5.55 13.69
N SER A 59 17.84 6.05 13.60
CA SER A 59 18.49 6.88 14.64
C SER A 59 17.65 8.10 15.02
N ASP A 60 17.10 8.80 14.03
CA ASP A 60 16.28 10.02 14.22
C ASP A 60 14.89 9.75 14.81
N LEU A 61 14.47 8.49 14.89
CA LEU A 61 13.18 8.07 15.45
C LEU A 61 13.30 7.53 16.88
N LEU A 62 14.53 7.43 17.40
CA LEU A 62 14.80 6.93 18.74
C LEU A 62 14.63 8.02 19.80
N ARG A 63 14.29 7.57 21.01
CA ARG A 63 14.27 8.40 22.22
C ARG A 63 15.04 7.69 23.35
N PRO A 64 15.59 8.42 24.35
CA PRO A 64 16.09 7.81 25.56
C PRO A 64 15.02 6.94 26.26
N GLY A 65 15.45 5.84 26.86
CA GLY A 65 14.60 4.82 27.46
C GLY A 65 13.94 3.92 26.42
N ARG A 66 12.65 3.62 26.65
CA ARG A 66 11.93 2.57 25.94
C ARG A 66 11.50 2.99 24.53
N ASN A 67 11.87 2.17 23.57
CA ASN A 67 11.53 2.29 22.15
C ASN A 67 10.76 1.06 21.67
N ILE A 68 9.94 1.27 20.65
CA ILE A 68 9.10 0.24 20.05
C ILE A 68 9.35 0.21 18.55
N VAL A 69 9.59 -1.00 18.02
CA VAL A 69 9.50 -1.28 16.59
C VAL A 69 8.26 -2.11 16.34
N ALA A 70 7.41 -1.65 15.43
CA ALA A 70 6.23 -2.37 14.97
C ALA A 70 6.38 -2.70 13.49
N ILE A 71 6.13 -3.97 13.12
CA ILE A 71 6.25 -4.45 11.74
C ILE A 71 4.96 -5.19 11.39
N GLU A 72 4.25 -4.72 10.39
CA GLU A 72 3.14 -5.46 9.79
C GLU A 72 3.64 -6.26 8.61
N VAL A 73 3.30 -7.54 8.54
CA VAL A 73 3.66 -8.42 7.43
C VAL A 73 2.38 -8.91 6.76
N ASN A 74 2.22 -8.55 5.49
CA ASN A 74 1.13 -9.04 4.65
C ASN A 74 1.58 -10.30 3.91
N SER A 75 0.94 -11.44 4.18
CA SER A 75 1.21 -12.70 3.52
C SER A 75 -0.01 -13.18 2.71
N PRO A 76 -0.18 -12.70 1.47
CA PRO A 76 -1.23 -13.17 0.57
C PRO A 76 -1.23 -14.70 0.39
N ALA A 77 -0.06 -15.33 0.23
CA ALA A 77 0.09 -16.77 0.03
C ALA A 77 -0.87 -17.31 -1.05
N VAL A 78 -0.82 -16.68 -2.22
CA VAL A 78 -1.59 -17.01 -3.43
C VAL A 78 -0.73 -16.76 -4.66
N ASN A 79 -1.08 -17.38 -5.78
CA ASN A 79 -0.39 -17.17 -7.04
C ASN A 79 -0.62 -15.75 -7.56
N GLY A 80 0.41 -15.06 -8.03
CA GLY A 80 0.32 -13.72 -8.59
C GLY A 80 1.60 -13.31 -9.31
N PHE A 81 1.62 -12.10 -9.88
CA PHE A 81 2.77 -11.63 -10.66
C PHE A 81 3.83 -10.95 -9.79
N GLY A 82 3.43 -10.46 -8.62
CA GLY A 82 4.29 -9.79 -7.65
C GLY A 82 4.29 -10.42 -6.25
N VAL A 83 3.52 -11.50 -6.05
CA VAL A 83 3.41 -12.26 -4.80
C VAL A 83 3.67 -13.74 -5.08
N LEU A 84 4.11 -14.48 -4.07
CA LEU A 84 4.34 -15.91 -4.12
C LEU A 84 3.31 -16.65 -3.27
N ASP A 85 2.94 -17.81 -3.79
CA ASP A 85 2.10 -18.79 -3.12
C ASP A 85 2.96 -19.63 -2.15
N GLN A 86 3.35 -19.01 -1.04
CA GLN A 86 4.17 -19.64 0.00
C GLN A 86 3.82 -19.13 1.39
N PRO A 87 4.15 -19.87 2.45
CA PRO A 87 4.02 -19.38 3.82
C PRO A 87 4.78 -18.07 4.07
N GLY A 88 4.19 -17.20 4.88
CA GLY A 88 4.82 -15.99 5.37
C GLY A 88 5.97 -16.27 6.35
N PHE A 89 6.93 -15.35 6.43
CA PHE A 89 7.91 -15.30 7.51
C PHE A 89 8.34 -13.85 7.73
N LEU A 90 8.87 -13.57 8.92
CA LEU A 90 9.60 -12.36 9.24
C LEU A 90 10.93 -12.74 9.89
N GLN A 91 12.01 -12.13 9.43
CA GLN A 91 13.29 -12.10 10.12
C GLN A 91 13.68 -10.64 10.26
N ALA A 92 13.74 -10.16 11.50
CA ALA A 92 14.05 -8.77 11.80
C ALA A 92 14.95 -8.63 13.02
N GLU A 93 15.82 -7.63 13.00
CA GLU A 93 16.67 -7.26 14.12
C GLU A 93 16.89 -5.74 14.19
N VAL A 94 17.00 -5.23 15.41
CA VAL A 94 17.45 -3.87 15.71
C VAL A 94 18.90 -3.97 16.18
N VAL A 95 19.80 -3.24 15.52
CA VAL A 95 21.23 -3.26 15.81
C VAL A 95 21.71 -1.85 16.13
N SER A 96 22.44 -1.69 17.24
CA SER A 96 23.11 -0.45 17.64
C SER A 96 24.54 -0.78 18.06
N ASP A 97 25.53 -0.07 17.50
CA ASP A 97 26.96 -0.29 17.79
C ASP A 97 27.42 -1.77 17.72
N GLY A 98 26.91 -2.49 16.71
CA GLY A 98 27.20 -3.91 16.50
C GLY A 98 26.51 -4.87 17.49
N ARG A 99 25.68 -4.36 18.40
CA ARG A 99 24.90 -5.16 19.36
C ARG A 99 23.44 -5.27 18.91
N VAL A 100 22.89 -6.47 18.98
CA VAL A 100 21.47 -6.73 18.71
C VAL A 100 20.64 -6.36 19.94
N LEU A 101 19.77 -5.36 19.80
CA LEU A 101 18.89 -4.87 20.86
C LEU A 101 17.55 -5.63 20.90
N ALA A 102 17.02 -6.00 19.74
CA ALA A 102 15.82 -6.81 19.59
C ALA A 102 15.94 -7.69 18.33
N ALA A 103 15.45 -8.93 18.36
CA ALA A 103 15.44 -9.81 17.19
C ALA A 103 14.33 -10.85 17.23
N THR A 104 13.75 -11.16 16.07
CA THR A 104 12.80 -12.27 15.91
C THR A 104 13.46 -13.60 16.29
N GLY A 105 12.72 -14.48 17.00
CA GLY A 105 13.22 -15.79 17.42
C GLY A 105 14.07 -15.77 18.70
N LYS A 106 14.26 -14.62 19.35
CA LYS A 106 14.83 -14.53 20.71
C LYS A 106 13.71 -14.55 21.75
N GLU A 107 13.97 -15.13 22.92
CA GLU A 107 12.98 -15.16 24.01
C GLU A 107 12.89 -13.82 24.76
N LYS A 108 14.02 -13.30 25.26
CA LYS A 108 14.05 -12.09 26.11
C LYS A 108 14.02 -10.78 25.34
N THR A 109 14.70 -10.73 24.20
CA THR A 109 14.76 -9.57 23.30
C THR A 109 13.95 -9.85 22.02
N GLY A 110 12.91 -10.66 22.18
CA GLY A 110 12.07 -11.16 21.11
C GLY A 110 11.07 -10.15 20.57
N PHE A 111 10.46 -10.52 19.45
CA PHE A 111 9.23 -9.89 18.98
C PHE A 111 8.03 -10.72 19.45
N SER A 112 7.03 -10.05 20.01
CA SER A 112 5.69 -10.61 20.19
C SER A 112 4.86 -10.34 18.94
N ALA A 113 3.80 -11.11 18.70
CA ALA A 113 2.98 -10.95 17.51
C ALA A 113 1.49 -11.10 17.75
N ARG A 114 0.71 -10.37 16.96
CA ARG A 114 -0.75 -10.46 16.89
C ARG A 114 -1.22 -10.69 15.46
N GLN A 115 -2.40 -11.24 15.29
CA GLN A 115 -3.09 -11.15 14.00
C GLN A 115 -3.76 -9.78 13.88
N ILE A 116 -3.59 -9.12 12.73
CA ILE A 116 -4.30 -7.87 12.40
C ILE A 116 -5.67 -8.25 11.84
N VAL A 117 -6.61 -8.50 12.73
CA VAL A 117 -7.99 -8.91 12.41
C VAL A 117 -8.84 -7.76 11.86
N GLU A 118 -8.37 -6.53 12.06
CA GLU A 118 -9.00 -5.32 11.55
C GLU A 118 -8.94 -5.27 10.02
N ARG A 119 -7.99 -5.96 9.37
CA ARG A 119 -8.02 -6.17 7.92
C ARG A 119 -8.77 -7.45 7.61
N VAL A 120 -9.89 -7.32 6.89
CA VAL A 120 -10.77 -8.44 6.57
C VAL A 120 -10.02 -9.46 5.70
N GLN A 121 -9.92 -10.69 6.20
CA GLN A 121 -9.10 -11.72 5.58
C GLN A 121 -9.75 -12.29 4.30
N ARG A 122 -11.05 -12.62 4.34
CA ARG A 122 -11.72 -13.32 3.23
C ARG A 122 -12.43 -12.35 2.31
N VAL A 123 -11.61 -11.66 1.50
CA VAL A 123 -12.02 -10.66 0.52
C VAL A 123 -11.70 -11.13 -0.91
N GLN A 124 -12.28 -10.43 -1.89
CA GLN A 124 -12.05 -10.69 -3.30
C GLN A 124 -10.59 -10.41 -3.70
N ARG A 125 -10.15 -10.98 -4.84
CA ARG A 125 -8.85 -10.60 -5.40
C ARG A 125 -8.91 -9.21 -6.02
N TYR A 126 -7.82 -8.47 -5.90
CA TYR A 126 -7.76 -7.12 -6.47
C TYR A 126 -7.78 -7.15 -8.01
N SER A 127 -7.02 -8.06 -8.62
CA SER A 127 -6.98 -8.23 -10.08
C SER A 127 -6.34 -9.57 -10.42
N PHE A 128 -6.31 -9.92 -11.70
CA PHE A 128 -5.59 -11.10 -12.19
C PHE A 128 -4.10 -11.14 -11.78
N GLN A 129 -3.46 -9.98 -11.59
CA GLN A 129 -2.01 -9.88 -11.38
C GLN A 129 -1.62 -9.80 -9.90
N ARG A 130 -2.50 -9.30 -9.03
CA ARG A 130 -2.20 -8.95 -7.63
C ARG A 130 -2.99 -9.83 -6.66
N GLY A 131 -2.67 -9.72 -5.38
CA GLY A 131 -3.30 -10.45 -4.28
C GLY A 131 -4.76 -10.08 -4.09
N PHE A 132 -5.06 -9.47 -2.95
CA PHE A 132 -6.40 -9.23 -2.46
C PHE A 132 -6.73 -7.74 -2.51
N MET A 133 -8.01 -7.40 -2.69
CA MET A 133 -8.45 -6.03 -2.39
C MET A 133 -8.37 -5.78 -0.88
N GLU A 134 -8.66 -4.56 -0.45
CA GLU A 134 -8.54 -4.19 0.96
C GLU A 134 -9.91 -3.79 1.53
N ALA A 135 -10.29 -4.45 2.61
CA ALA A 135 -11.42 -4.05 3.44
C ALA A 135 -11.01 -4.13 4.90
N TYR A 136 -11.52 -3.21 5.71
CA TYR A 136 -11.15 -3.07 7.11
C TYR A 136 -12.38 -2.92 8.00
N ARG A 137 -12.29 -3.44 9.22
CA ARG A 137 -13.24 -3.24 10.32
C ARG A 137 -12.45 -2.64 11.48
N MET A 138 -12.55 -1.32 11.65
CA MET A 138 -11.73 -0.56 12.58
C MET A 138 -12.49 -0.24 13.86
N GLN A 139 -11.79 -0.38 14.98
CA GLN A 139 -12.21 0.08 16.30
C GLN A 139 -11.21 1.15 16.79
N PRO A 140 -11.63 2.10 17.63
CA PRO A 140 -10.72 3.07 18.22
C PRO A 140 -9.56 2.37 18.92
N GLY A 141 -8.34 2.82 18.64
CA GLY A 141 -7.12 2.27 19.23
C GLY A 141 -6.55 1.02 18.56
N ALA A 142 -7.07 0.59 17.40
CA ALA A 142 -6.57 -0.55 16.63
C ALA A 142 -5.05 -0.49 16.30
N ASP A 143 -4.46 0.69 16.31
CA ASP A 143 -3.05 0.97 16.02
C ASP A 143 -2.19 1.24 17.27
N GLN A 144 -2.76 1.25 18.49
CA GLN A 144 -2.03 1.54 19.74
C GLN A 144 -0.86 0.58 20.00
N TRP A 145 -0.93 -0.64 19.48
CA TRP A 145 0.16 -1.60 19.58
C TRP A 145 1.46 -1.12 18.90
N ARG A 146 1.38 -0.12 18.00
CA ARG A 146 2.54 0.47 17.33
C ARG A 146 3.24 1.55 18.18
N THR A 147 2.55 2.10 19.18
CA THR A 147 3.00 3.27 19.97
C THR A 147 3.18 2.97 21.46
N SER A 148 2.52 1.93 21.98
CA SER A 148 2.56 1.54 23.39
C SER A 148 2.99 0.08 23.56
N ALA A 149 3.94 -0.15 24.46
CA ALA A 149 4.41 -1.48 24.82
C ALA A 149 3.38 -2.21 25.70
N ASP A 150 2.54 -1.46 26.41
CA ASP A 150 1.51 -1.97 27.31
C ASP A 150 0.18 -2.24 26.58
N ALA A 151 0.05 -1.76 25.33
CA ALA A 151 -1.12 -2.08 24.51
C ALA A 151 -1.22 -3.60 24.27
N PRO A 152 -2.42 -4.18 24.34
CA PRO A 152 -2.62 -5.61 24.14
C PRO A 152 -2.29 -6.01 22.70
N LEU A 153 -1.76 -7.22 22.54
CA LEU A 153 -1.49 -7.84 21.23
C LEU A 153 -2.56 -8.87 20.88
N GLU A 154 -3.83 -8.56 21.14
CA GLU A 154 -4.93 -9.51 20.92
C GLU A 154 -5.44 -9.48 19.46
N PRO A 155 -5.78 -10.63 18.86
CA PRO A 155 -5.45 -11.97 19.35
C PRO A 155 -3.94 -12.25 19.15
N GLU A 156 -3.28 -12.67 20.23
CA GLU A 156 -1.86 -13.00 20.21
C GLU A 156 -1.65 -14.28 19.41
N VAL A 157 -0.60 -14.31 18.59
CA VAL A 157 -0.25 -15.50 17.81
C VAL A 157 1.09 -16.06 18.27
N ARG A 158 1.14 -17.38 18.41
CA ARG A 158 2.40 -18.07 18.72
C ARG A 158 3.27 -18.11 17.47
N LEU A 159 4.47 -17.56 17.62
CA LEU A 159 5.49 -17.63 16.57
C LEU A 159 6.19 -18.98 16.60
N LYS A 160 6.53 -19.47 15.42
CA LYS A 160 7.33 -20.69 15.23
C LYS A 160 8.53 -20.35 14.37
N GLU A 161 9.70 -20.78 14.80
CA GLU A 161 10.92 -20.68 13.99
C GLU A 161 10.76 -21.51 12.71
N VAL A 162 11.16 -20.91 11.59
CA VAL A 162 11.10 -21.54 10.27
C VAL A 162 12.51 -21.83 9.77
N ALA A 163 12.61 -22.72 8.77
CA ALA A 163 13.89 -23.04 8.16
C ALA A 163 14.62 -21.77 7.66
N PRO A 164 15.97 -21.71 7.79
CA PRO A 164 16.76 -20.60 7.30
C PRO A 164 16.46 -20.23 5.86
N ARG A 165 16.51 -18.92 5.55
CA ARG A 165 16.23 -18.37 4.22
C ARG A 165 17.52 -17.89 3.55
N HIS A 166 17.58 -17.96 2.23
CA HIS A 166 18.71 -17.40 1.48
C HIS A 166 18.54 -15.88 1.39
N LEU A 167 19.37 -15.15 2.15
CA LEU A 167 19.31 -13.70 2.24
C LEU A 167 20.25 -13.04 1.23
N LEU A 168 19.80 -11.92 0.66
CA LEU A 168 20.56 -11.04 -0.21
C LEU A 168 20.60 -9.65 0.41
N ARG A 169 21.70 -8.92 0.19
CA ARG A 169 21.68 -7.46 0.40
C ARG A 169 20.70 -6.81 -0.57
N ARG A 170 20.06 -5.71 -0.15
CA ARG A 170 19.10 -4.98 -1.00
C ARG A 170 19.70 -4.58 -2.36
N ASN A 171 20.90 -4.01 -2.35
CA ASN A 171 21.67 -3.55 -3.53
C ASN A 171 20.95 -2.53 -4.45
N ILE A 172 19.87 -1.93 -3.96
CA ILE A 172 19.14 -0.84 -4.62
C ILE A 172 18.68 0.15 -3.55
N PRO A 173 18.44 1.43 -3.91
CA PRO A 173 17.96 2.43 -2.96
C PRO A 173 16.67 2.00 -2.25
N LEU A 174 16.50 2.43 -1.00
CA LEU A 174 15.22 2.37 -0.31
C LEU A 174 14.17 3.22 -1.06
N PRO A 175 12.89 2.88 -0.97
CA PRO A 175 11.85 3.68 -1.62
C PRO A 175 11.75 5.06 -0.97
N ALA A 176 11.49 6.08 -1.78
CA ALA A 176 11.03 7.37 -1.26
C ALA A 176 9.56 7.24 -0.87
N MET A 177 9.20 7.71 0.33
CA MET A 177 7.90 7.48 0.98
C MET A 177 7.18 8.80 1.35
N ASN A 178 7.38 9.84 0.53
CA ASN A 178 6.83 11.18 0.75
C ASN A 178 5.30 11.20 0.57
N LYS A 179 4.60 11.97 1.41
CA LYS A 179 3.16 12.20 1.25
C LYS A 179 2.88 13.23 0.14
N ALA A 180 1.92 12.94 -0.72
CA ALA A 180 1.35 13.89 -1.66
C ALA A 180 -0.14 14.06 -1.35
N TYR A 181 -0.54 15.26 -0.93
CA TYR A 181 -1.93 15.54 -0.58
C TYR A 181 -2.78 15.81 -1.82
N ALA A 182 -4.06 15.48 -1.74
CA ALA A 182 -5.02 15.84 -2.79
C ALA A 182 -5.13 17.37 -2.88
N GLY A 183 -4.89 17.92 -4.07
CA GLY A 183 -4.80 19.37 -4.26
C GLY A 183 -6.11 20.03 -4.65
N ARG A 184 -7.10 19.25 -5.11
CA ARG A 184 -8.38 19.79 -5.60
C ARG A 184 -9.55 18.90 -5.24
N LEU A 185 -10.65 19.54 -4.85
CA LEU A 185 -11.98 18.95 -4.77
C LEU A 185 -12.69 19.20 -6.10
N VAL A 186 -12.97 18.14 -6.86
CA VAL A 186 -13.48 18.25 -8.24
C VAL A 186 -14.94 17.86 -8.38
N CYS A 187 -15.52 17.12 -7.44
CA CYS A 187 -16.93 16.79 -7.45
C CYS A 187 -17.44 16.56 -6.02
N ALA A 188 -18.69 16.91 -5.76
CA ALA A 188 -19.40 16.54 -4.55
C ALA A 188 -20.86 16.24 -4.87
N GLY A 189 -21.44 15.28 -4.15
CA GLY A 189 -22.82 14.87 -4.40
C GLY A 189 -23.35 13.90 -3.37
N LYS A 190 -24.48 13.28 -3.70
CA LYS A 190 -25.12 12.23 -2.90
C LYS A 190 -25.20 10.93 -3.67
N ALA A 191 -24.98 9.84 -2.97
CA ALA A 191 -25.25 8.50 -3.44
C ALA A 191 -26.66 8.11 -2.99
N GLU A 192 -27.42 7.52 -3.90
CA GLU A 192 -28.73 6.97 -3.60
C GLU A 192 -28.68 5.46 -3.76
N PRO A 193 -29.41 4.69 -2.93
CA PRO A 193 -29.57 3.26 -3.14
C PRO A 193 -30.05 2.97 -4.56
N TYR A 194 -29.41 2.01 -5.20
CA TYR A 194 -29.70 1.60 -6.56
C TYR A 194 -29.46 0.10 -6.68
N GLU A 195 -30.31 -0.59 -7.43
CA GLU A 195 -30.09 -2.01 -7.75
C GLU A 195 -29.75 -2.11 -9.23
N PRO A 196 -28.49 -2.42 -9.58
CA PRO A 196 -28.09 -2.65 -10.97
C PRO A 196 -28.79 -3.87 -11.56
N GLU A 197 -29.26 -3.75 -12.80
CA GLU A 197 -29.73 -4.93 -13.55
C GLU A 197 -28.60 -5.94 -13.78
N HIS A 198 -27.38 -5.44 -13.99
CA HIS A 198 -26.19 -6.24 -14.26
C HIS A 198 -25.04 -5.78 -13.37
N TYR A 199 -24.55 -6.69 -12.54
CA TYR A 199 -23.36 -6.48 -11.74
C TYR A 199 -22.10 -6.78 -12.54
N TRP A 200 -21.14 -5.85 -12.51
CA TRP A 200 -19.76 -6.17 -12.84
C TRP A 200 -19.24 -7.21 -11.84
N LYS A 201 -18.67 -8.28 -12.37
CA LYS A 201 -18.06 -9.36 -11.59
C LYS A 201 -16.56 -9.35 -11.91
N ASP A 202 -15.75 -9.26 -10.86
CA ASP A 202 -14.33 -9.55 -11.00
C ASP A 202 -14.09 -11.03 -11.36
N HIS A 203 -12.82 -11.40 -11.58
CA HIS A 203 -12.48 -12.77 -11.94
C HIS A 203 -12.93 -13.80 -10.88
N THR A 204 -12.83 -13.48 -9.59
CA THR A 204 -13.23 -14.37 -8.49
C THR A 204 -14.74 -14.63 -8.55
N LEU A 205 -15.56 -13.59 -8.73
CA LEU A 205 -17.02 -13.74 -8.80
C LEU A 205 -17.51 -14.33 -10.13
N ALA A 206 -16.79 -14.07 -11.24
CA ALA A 206 -17.20 -14.53 -12.57
C ALA A 206 -16.79 -15.99 -12.85
N ARG A 207 -15.63 -16.43 -12.32
CA ARG A 207 -15.03 -17.73 -12.67
C ARG A 207 -14.70 -18.62 -11.47
N GLY A 208 -14.86 -18.14 -10.25
CA GLY A 208 -14.50 -18.88 -9.04
C GLY A 208 -13.00 -18.93 -8.79
N VAL A 209 -12.58 -19.88 -7.94
CA VAL A 209 -11.19 -20.13 -7.53
C VAL A 209 -10.76 -21.54 -7.95
N SER A 210 -9.45 -21.74 -8.11
CA SER A 210 -8.85 -23.03 -8.47
C SER A 210 -7.40 -23.11 -7.96
N GLU A 211 -6.73 -24.23 -8.16
CA GLU A 211 -5.29 -24.34 -7.85
C GLU A 211 -4.42 -23.35 -8.64
N GLN A 212 -4.84 -23.02 -9.87
CA GLN A 212 -4.17 -22.04 -10.74
C GLN A 212 -4.63 -20.60 -10.46
N TRP A 213 -5.69 -20.43 -9.67
CA TRP A 213 -6.26 -19.14 -9.27
C TRP A 213 -6.74 -19.21 -7.82
N LYS A 214 -5.79 -19.25 -6.90
CA LYS A 214 -6.06 -19.32 -5.46
C LYS A 214 -6.69 -18.03 -4.97
N GLY A 215 -7.60 -18.16 -4.03
CA GLY A 215 -8.33 -17.08 -3.38
C GLY A 215 -9.48 -17.68 -2.57
N TYR A 216 -10.43 -16.83 -2.17
CA TYR A 216 -11.67 -17.25 -1.55
C TYR A 216 -12.78 -17.32 -2.60
N GLY A 217 -13.49 -18.44 -2.66
CA GLY A 217 -14.67 -18.59 -3.50
C GLY A 217 -15.83 -17.73 -3.01
N PRO A 218 -16.88 -17.49 -3.83
CA PRO A 218 -17.97 -16.59 -3.47
C PRO A 218 -18.66 -16.90 -2.13
N GLN A 219 -18.76 -18.18 -1.74
CA GLN A 219 -19.38 -18.61 -0.47
C GLN A 219 -18.45 -18.44 0.75
N GLU A 220 -17.15 -18.28 0.52
CA GLU A 220 -16.14 -18.10 1.58
C GLU A 220 -15.87 -16.63 1.89
N LEU A 221 -16.30 -15.73 1.01
CA LEU A 221 -16.15 -14.29 1.19
C LEU A 221 -16.97 -13.82 2.39
N GLU A 222 -16.35 -12.97 3.21
CA GLU A 222 -17.05 -12.24 4.28
C GLU A 222 -18.12 -11.33 3.69
N GLU A 223 -17.79 -10.68 2.57
CA GLU A 223 -18.70 -9.87 1.78
C GLU A 223 -18.17 -9.78 0.34
N ALA A 224 -19.07 -9.76 -0.64
CA ALA A 224 -18.74 -9.37 -2.01
C ALA A 224 -18.72 -7.84 -2.12
N TYR A 225 -17.67 -7.21 -1.58
CA TYR A 225 -17.51 -5.74 -1.51
C TYR A 225 -17.67 -5.04 -2.87
N SER A 226 -17.21 -5.65 -3.98
CA SER A 226 -17.42 -5.04 -5.30
C SER A 226 -18.89 -5.05 -5.71
N THR A 227 -19.68 -6.02 -5.25
CA THR A 227 -21.11 -6.11 -5.52
C THR A 227 -21.86 -5.08 -4.68
N THR A 228 -21.56 -4.98 -3.39
CA THR A 228 -22.24 -4.01 -2.50
C THR A 228 -21.92 -2.57 -2.88
N ALA A 229 -20.70 -2.29 -3.33
CA ALA A 229 -20.30 -0.95 -3.77
C ALA A 229 -20.99 -0.50 -5.08
N GLN A 230 -21.55 -1.43 -5.87
CA GLN A 230 -22.33 -1.12 -7.07
C GLN A 230 -23.79 -0.75 -6.77
N ARG A 231 -24.24 -0.89 -5.52
CA ARG A 231 -25.64 -0.61 -5.13
C ARG A 231 -25.96 0.87 -4.88
N TYR A 232 -25.20 1.74 -5.53
CA TYR A 232 -25.31 3.18 -5.41
C TYR A 232 -25.34 3.82 -6.79
N ARG A 233 -26.29 4.73 -6.99
CA ARG A 233 -26.27 5.68 -8.10
C ARG A 233 -25.83 7.04 -7.57
N TYR A 234 -25.05 7.77 -8.35
CA TYR A 234 -24.46 9.02 -7.90
C TYR A 234 -25.16 10.21 -8.53
N VAL A 235 -25.77 11.04 -7.69
CA VAL A 235 -26.41 12.29 -8.08
C VAL A 235 -25.43 13.42 -7.78
N LYS A 236 -25.05 14.19 -8.80
CA LYS A 236 -24.17 15.34 -8.66
C LYS A 236 -24.97 16.50 -8.09
N ASN A 237 -24.47 17.10 -7.00
CA ASN A 237 -25.12 18.27 -6.40
C ASN A 237 -24.43 19.57 -6.80
N ALA A 238 -23.09 19.56 -6.92
CA ALA A 238 -22.32 20.72 -7.32
C ALA A 238 -21.01 20.29 -7.99
N ASP A 239 -20.48 21.17 -8.85
CA ASP A 239 -19.09 21.12 -9.27
C ASP A 239 -18.29 22.11 -8.40
N PRO A 240 -17.84 21.69 -7.20
CA PRO A 240 -17.12 22.59 -6.32
C PRO A 240 -15.75 22.99 -6.86
N ALA A 241 -15.28 22.46 -8.01
CA ALA A 241 -13.93 22.57 -8.59
C ALA A 241 -13.06 23.66 -7.96
N ARG A 242 -12.44 23.33 -6.83
CA ARG A 242 -11.63 24.27 -6.05
C ARG A 242 -10.39 23.61 -5.48
N ALA A 243 -9.45 24.44 -5.06
CA ALA A 243 -8.30 23.97 -4.30
C ALA A 243 -8.78 23.31 -2.99
N CYS A 244 -8.10 22.23 -2.62
CA CYS A 244 -8.27 21.52 -1.36
C CYS A 244 -6.96 21.60 -0.59
N GLY A 245 -7.01 22.08 0.65
CA GLY A 245 -5.82 22.17 1.50
C GLY A 245 -5.48 20.85 2.20
N GLU A 246 -4.21 20.68 2.59
CA GLU A 246 -3.75 19.52 3.39
C GLU A 246 -4.53 19.36 4.71
N LYS A 247 -4.83 20.48 5.38
CA LYS A 247 -5.52 20.50 6.68
C LYS A 247 -7.04 20.67 6.57
N GLU A 248 -7.55 20.66 5.34
CA GLU A 248 -8.96 20.93 5.13
C GLU A 248 -9.82 19.75 5.61
N VAL A 249 -10.89 20.09 6.33
CA VAL A 249 -11.90 19.13 6.78
C VAL A 249 -13.04 19.12 5.77
N LEU A 250 -13.32 17.95 5.22
CA LEU A 250 -14.36 17.67 4.24
C LEU A 250 -15.50 16.93 4.97
N PRO A 251 -16.61 17.62 5.30
CA PRO A 251 -17.77 16.96 5.85
C PRO A 251 -18.44 16.11 4.76
N LEU A 252 -18.66 14.83 5.06
CA LEU A 252 -19.48 13.93 4.25
C LEU A 252 -20.79 13.72 4.99
N GLU A 253 -21.89 14.20 4.39
CA GLU A 253 -23.23 13.87 4.86
C GLU A 253 -23.50 12.37 4.75
N GLU A 254 -24.61 11.90 5.33
CA GLU A 254 -25.07 10.54 5.11
C GLU A 254 -25.27 10.26 3.61
N ASN A 255 -24.59 9.23 3.11
CA ASN A 255 -24.49 8.90 1.69
C ASN A 255 -23.91 10.04 0.82
N GLY A 256 -23.21 10.99 1.44
CA GLY A 256 -22.46 12.04 0.75
C GLY A 256 -21.16 11.49 0.17
N TYR A 257 -20.77 12.00 -1.00
CA TYR A 257 -19.47 11.69 -1.59
C TYR A 257 -18.75 12.94 -2.08
N VAL A 258 -17.42 12.82 -2.14
CA VAL A 258 -16.52 13.79 -2.78
C VAL A 258 -15.56 13.07 -3.71
N ILE A 259 -15.10 13.77 -4.75
CA ILE A 259 -14.01 13.32 -5.63
C ILE A 259 -12.86 14.30 -5.51
N LEU A 260 -11.68 13.77 -5.27
CA LEU A 260 -10.44 14.51 -5.07
C LEU A 260 -9.45 14.21 -6.20
N ASP A 261 -8.67 15.22 -6.61
CA ASP A 261 -7.61 15.12 -7.64
C ASP A 261 -6.24 15.40 -7.01
N PHE A 262 -5.31 14.44 -7.17
CA PHE A 262 -3.90 14.59 -6.80
C PHE A 262 -3.09 15.43 -7.81
N GLY A 263 -3.73 15.90 -8.88
CA GLY A 263 -3.17 16.75 -9.95
C GLY A 263 -2.44 15.96 -11.03
N ARG A 264 -1.94 14.77 -10.70
CA ARG A 264 -1.27 13.85 -11.63
C ARG A 264 -1.44 12.40 -11.16
N ASN A 265 -1.13 11.46 -12.06
CA ASN A 265 -1.13 10.06 -11.70
C ASN A 265 0.05 9.71 -10.79
N LEU A 266 -0.26 9.19 -9.60
CA LEU A 266 0.70 8.80 -8.58
C LEU A 266 0.51 7.33 -8.20
N THR A 267 1.54 6.73 -7.61
CA THR A 267 1.50 5.36 -7.10
C THR A 267 1.90 5.37 -5.64
N GLY A 268 1.07 4.79 -4.77
CA GLY A 268 1.34 4.84 -3.34
C GLY A 268 0.20 4.33 -2.47
N PHE A 269 0.30 4.59 -1.18
CA PHE A 269 -0.65 4.13 -0.17
C PHE A 269 -1.64 5.25 0.15
N LEU A 270 -2.93 4.99 0.02
CA LEU A 270 -3.97 5.99 0.27
C LEU A 270 -4.13 6.15 1.77
N GLY A 271 -3.91 7.37 2.27
CA GLY A 271 -4.11 7.71 3.68
C GLY A 271 -5.02 8.91 3.87
N LEU A 272 -5.69 8.95 5.02
CA LEU A 272 -6.68 9.96 5.38
C LEU A 272 -6.98 9.88 6.88
N ASN A 273 -7.42 10.99 7.46
CA ASN A 273 -7.98 11.02 8.80
C ASN A 273 -9.51 11.02 8.73
N VAL A 274 -10.15 10.29 9.63
CA VAL A 274 -11.62 10.21 9.70
C VAL A 274 -12.09 10.40 11.13
N VAL A 275 -13.11 11.23 11.32
CA VAL A 275 -13.87 11.36 12.56
C VAL A 275 -15.32 10.99 12.29
N CYS A 276 -15.88 10.09 13.10
CA CYS A 276 -17.30 9.72 13.00
C CYS A 276 -17.91 9.52 14.38
N GLU A 277 -19.15 9.96 14.55
CA GLU A 277 -19.92 9.81 15.80
C GLU A 277 -20.83 8.58 15.78
N LYS A 278 -21.08 8.03 14.59
CA LYS A 278 -21.89 6.83 14.36
C LYS A 278 -21.08 5.83 13.54
N PRO A 279 -21.41 4.52 13.62
CA PRO A 279 -20.81 3.54 12.74
C PRO A 279 -21.02 3.95 11.27
N VAL A 280 -19.93 4.01 10.49
CA VAL A 280 -19.95 4.47 9.10
C VAL A 280 -19.13 3.52 8.23
N ARG A 281 -19.62 3.25 7.01
CA ARG A 281 -18.83 2.58 5.98
C ARG A 281 -18.27 3.63 5.02
N LEU A 282 -16.96 3.78 4.99
CA LEU A 282 -16.26 4.63 4.05
C LEU A 282 -15.75 3.81 2.87
N TYR A 283 -16.28 4.09 1.68
CA TYR A 283 -15.73 3.56 0.43
C TYR A 283 -14.73 4.55 -0.17
N ALA A 284 -13.57 4.06 -0.56
CA ALA A 284 -12.63 4.78 -1.43
C ALA A 284 -12.51 4.08 -2.77
N PHE A 285 -13.10 4.70 -3.80
CA PHE A 285 -12.97 4.28 -5.18
C PHE A 285 -11.85 5.09 -5.84
N PHE A 286 -10.98 4.45 -6.60
CA PHE A 286 -9.86 5.17 -7.22
C PHE A 286 -9.61 4.75 -8.66
N ASP A 287 -9.09 5.68 -9.46
CA ASP A 287 -8.60 5.41 -10.80
C ASP A 287 -7.68 6.56 -11.26
N GLU A 288 -7.02 6.35 -12.38
CA GLU A 288 -6.18 7.32 -13.07
C GLU A 288 -7.00 8.32 -13.89
N ASP A 289 -8.24 7.94 -14.22
CA ASP A 289 -9.12 8.66 -15.13
C ASP A 289 -10.53 8.81 -14.55
N GLN A 290 -11.23 9.84 -15.01
CA GLN A 290 -12.65 10.03 -14.75
C GLN A 290 -13.43 9.90 -16.06
N SER A 291 -14.56 9.22 -16.00
CA SER A 291 -15.49 9.15 -17.13
C SER A 291 -16.87 9.55 -16.68
N GLY A 292 -17.52 10.47 -17.41
CA GLY A 292 -18.85 10.95 -17.03
C GLY A 292 -18.88 11.65 -15.67
N ASN A 293 -17.80 12.33 -15.29
CA ASN A 293 -17.62 13.01 -13.99
C ASN A 293 -17.60 12.07 -12.76
N ASP A 294 -17.29 10.79 -12.97
CA ASP A 294 -17.12 9.82 -11.89
C ASP A 294 -15.84 8.98 -12.07
N VAL A 295 -15.38 8.39 -10.97
CA VAL A 295 -14.21 7.50 -10.93
C VAL A 295 -14.60 6.11 -11.41
N LYS A 296 -14.00 5.64 -12.51
CA LYS A 296 -14.33 4.36 -13.13
C LYS A 296 -13.57 3.18 -12.51
N TRP A 297 -13.79 2.92 -11.22
CA TRP A 297 -13.02 1.98 -10.42
C TRP A 297 -13.05 0.49 -10.86
N THR A 298 -13.98 0.07 -11.71
CA THR A 298 -14.06 -1.29 -12.29
C THR A 298 -13.30 -1.44 -13.61
N ARG A 299 -12.69 -0.35 -14.12
CA ARG A 299 -11.92 -0.34 -15.36
C ARG A 299 -10.71 -1.28 -15.23
N LEU A 300 -10.27 -1.82 -16.37
CA LEU A 300 -9.14 -2.78 -16.47
C LEU A 300 -9.36 -4.14 -15.78
N GLY A 301 -10.58 -4.44 -15.30
CA GLY A 301 -10.83 -5.68 -14.56
C GLY A 301 -10.16 -5.70 -13.18
N CYS A 302 -9.83 -4.52 -12.65
CA CYS A 302 -9.31 -4.32 -11.31
C CYS A 302 -10.43 -3.93 -10.36
N ASN A 303 -10.29 -4.33 -9.10
CA ASN A 303 -11.17 -3.94 -8.01
C ASN A 303 -10.52 -2.75 -7.30
N ASN A 304 -10.56 -1.56 -7.92
CA ASN A 304 -9.96 -0.33 -7.38
C ASN A 304 -10.81 0.27 -6.26
N LEU A 305 -10.96 -0.50 -5.20
CA LEU A 305 -11.81 -0.22 -4.07
C LEU A 305 -11.07 -0.54 -2.77
N ILE A 306 -11.13 0.39 -1.83
CA ILE A 306 -10.79 0.16 -0.42
C ILE A 306 -12.03 0.47 0.40
N VAL A 307 -12.32 -0.38 1.40
CA VAL A 307 -13.48 -0.22 2.27
C VAL A 307 -13.04 -0.15 3.72
N TRP A 308 -13.55 0.83 4.47
CA TRP A 308 -13.39 0.90 5.92
C TRP A 308 -14.76 0.92 6.60
N ASP A 309 -15.05 -0.10 7.38
CA ASP A 309 -16.12 -0.11 8.38
C ASP A 309 -15.56 0.45 9.68
N LEU A 310 -16.06 1.62 10.11
CA LEU A 310 -15.54 2.36 11.24
C LEU A 310 -16.60 2.41 12.35
N ALA A 311 -16.23 2.01 13.57
CA ALA A 311 -17.01 2.36 14.77
C ALA A 311 -16.85 3.86 15.11
N PRO A 312 -17.68 4.46 15.97
CA PRO A 312 -17.51 5.85 16.40
C PRO A 312 -16.11 6.11 16.96
N GLY A 313 -15.43 7.15 16.48
CA GLY A 313 -14.07 7.48 16.92
C GLY A 313 -13.30 8.35 15.95
N THR A 314 -11.99 8.45 16.20
CA THR A 314 -11.01 9.16 15.38
C THR A 314 -9.97 8.17 14.86
N TYR A 315 -9.67 8.24 13.57
CA TYR A 315 -8.81 7.28 12.89
C TYR A 315 -7.79 7.98 12.00
N ALA A 316 -6.55 7.49 12.01
CA ALA A 316 -5.55 7.72 10.97
C ALA A 316 -5.46 6.47 10.10
N LEU A 317 -6.09 6.50 8.93
CA LEU A 317 -6.20 5.35 8.03
C LEU A 317 -5.12 5.40 6.96
N GLU A 318 -4.57 4.24 6.59
CA GLU A 318 -3.66 4.11 5.46
C GLU A 318 -3.74 2.70 4.84
N SER A 319 -3.93 2.61 3.52
CA SER A 319 -3.98 1.35 2.77
C SER A 319 -2.67 0.58 2.87
N MET A 320 -2.71 -0.74 2.80
CA MET A 320 -1.52 -1.58 2.99
C MET A 320 -0.76 -1.81 1.70
N GLU A 321 -1.44 -1.87 0.56
CA GLU A 321 -0.80 -2.06 -0.73
C GLU A 321 -0.73 -0.77 -1.56
N PRO A 322 0.30 -0.60 -2.41
CA PRO A 322 0.41 0.57 -3.27
C PRO A 322 -0.61 0.48 -4.42
N ASN A 323 -1.26 1.60 -4.70
CA ASN A 323 -2.26 1.75 -5.74
C ASN A 323 -1.91 2.93 -6.66
N GLY A 324 -2.13 2.74 -7.96
CA GLY A 324 -1.98 3.80 -8.96
C GLY A 324 -3.28 4.58 -9.07
N MET A 325 -3.24 5.88 -8.83
CA MET A 325 -4.40 6.76 -8.93
C MET A 325 -4.02 8.21 -9.20
N ARG A 326 -4.92 8.92 -9.87
CA ARG A 326 -4.97 10.38 -9.90
C ARG A 326 -6.16 10.89 -9.11
N TYR A 327 -7.27 10.16 -9.17
CA TYR A 327 -8.52 10.53 -8.55
C TYR A 327 -8.94 9.51 -7.52
N VAL A 328 -9.47 10.00 -6.40
CA VAL A 328 -10.11 9.18 -5.38
C VAL A 328 -11.48 9.76 -5.06
N LYS A 329 -12.48 8.90 -5.04
CA LYS A 329 -13.84 9.20 -4.60
C LYS A 329 -14.07 8.58 -3.24
N LEU A 330 -14.43 9.41 -2.28
CA LEU A 330 -14.76 9.00 -0.92
C LEU A 330 -16.27 9.10 -0.73
N LEU A 331 -16.90 8.00 -0.29
CA LEU A 331 -18.35 7.92 -0.02
C LEU A 331 -18.57 7.45 1.42
N ALA A 332 -19.28 8.25 2.21
CA ALA A 332 -19.72 7.89 3.56
C ALA A 332 -21.10 7.22 3.47
N ALA A 333 -21.13 5.88 3.44
CA ALA A 333 -22.36 5.12 3.34
C ALA A 333 -23.01 4.88 4.71
N GLY A 334 -24.31 5.18 4.82
CA GLY A 334 -25.15 4.89 5.99
C GLY A 334 -25.03 5.83 7.18
N ALA A 335 -23.97 6.66 7.27
CA ALA A 335 -23.83 7.67 8.32
C ALA A 335 -22.88 8.79 7.86
N PRO A 336 -22.99 10.02 8.42
CA PRO A 336 -22.06 11.10 8.13
C PRO A 336 -20.71 10.90 8.83
N CYS A 337 -19.66 11.48 8.25
CA CYS A 337 -18.34 11.56 8.86
C CYS A 337 -17.55 12.78 8.35
N GLU A 338 -16.48 13.13 9.05
CA GLU A 338 -15.53 14.15 8.61
C GLU A 338 -14.25 13.48 8.12
N VAL A 339 -13.78 13.89 6.93
CA VAL A 339 -12.52 13.43 6.36
C VAL A 339 -11.54 14.58 6.26
N SER A 340 -10.28 14.38 6.61
CA SER A 340 -9.22 15.38 6.42
C SER A 340 -7.88 14.74 6.06
N GLY A 341 -6.93 15.55 5.58
CA GLY A 341 -5.57 15.08 5.32
C GLY A 341 -5.51 13.93 4.31
N VAL A 342 -6.28 13.98 3.22
CA VAL A 342 -6.26 12.93 2.20
C VAL A 342 -4.95 13.01 1.43
N PHE A 343 -4.13 11.96 1.54
CA PHE A 343 -2.83 11.87 0.87
C PHE A 343 -2.63 10.52 0.18
N LEU A 344 -1.69 10.52 -0.76
CA LEU A 344 -1.06 9.31 -1.26
C LEU A 344 0.40 9.30 -0.79
N ARG A 345 0.79 8.32 0.02
CA ARG A 345 2.20 8.11 0.38
C ARG A 345 2.88 7.47 -0.81
N ARG A 346 3.65 8.26 -1.54
CA ARG A 346 4.27 7.85 -2.80
C ARG A 346 5.18 6.65 -2.55
N TYR A 347 5.07 5.62 -3.39
CA TYR A 347 5.96 4.48 -3.39
C TYR A 347 6.84 4.57 -4.63
N GLU A 348 7.99 5.21 -4.49
CA GLU A 348 8.84 5.57 -5.62
C GLU A 348 10.29 5.17 -5.41
N ASN A 349 11.04 5.05 -6.50
CA ASN A 349 12.48 4.84 -6.46
C ASN A 349 13.16 5.97 -5.65
N GLY A 350 13.88 5.65 -4.58
CA GLY A 350 14.59 6.66 -3.78
C GLY A 350 15.92 7.13 -4.38
N GLY A 351 16.37 6.54 -5.49
CA GLY A 351 17.60 6.91 -6.21
C GLY A 351 17.39 7.95 -7.31
N LEU A 352 16.31 8.72 -7.27
CA LEU A 352 16.05 9.81 -8.22
C LEU A 352 17.05 10.96 -8.05
N GLY A 353 17.11 11.87 -9.04
CA GLY A 353 17.96 13.06 -9.00
C GLY A 353 19.39 12.91 -9.55
N ARG A 354 19.75 11.72 -10.04
CA ARG A 354 21.04 11.47 -10.72
C ARG A 354 21.10 12.04 -12.15
N ALA A 355 19.96 12.20 -12.80
CA ALA A 355 19.83 12.80 -14.12
C ALA A 355 19.25 14.20 -14.00
N ARG A 356 19.78 15.14 -14.78
CA ARG A 356 19.29 16.51 -14.90
C ARG A 356 19.17 16.85 -16.38
N PHE A 357 18.14 17.61 -16.72
CA PHE A 357 17.91 18.10 -18.07
C PHE A 357 17.26 19.48 -17.95
N GLU A 358 17.71 20.40 -18.78
CA GLU A 358 17.14 21.74 -18.88
C GLU A 358 17.29 22.21 -20.31
N ALA A 359 16.22 22.75 -20.87
CA ALA A 359 16.17 23.35 -22.19
C ALA A 359 15.46 24.70 -22.14
N SER A 360 15.74 25.55 -23.12
CA SER A 360 15.04 26.83 -23.30
C SER A 360 13.57 26.67 -23.68
N ASP A 361 13.18 25.52 -24.24
CA ASP A 361 11.79 25.19 -24.52
C ASP A 361 11.14 24.54 -23.28
N PRO A 362 10.19 25.20 -22.61
CA PRO A 362 9.57 24.67 -21.39
C PRO A 362 8.86 23.34 -21.61
N ARG A 363 8.38 23.05 -22.83
CA ARG A 363 7.69 21.78 -23.14
C ARG A 363 8.62 20.58 -23.03
N LEU A 364 9.92 20.76 -23.34
CA LEU A 364 10.91 19.69 -23.20
C LEU A 364 11.22 19.42 -21.72
N ASN A 365 11.18 20.45 -20.88
CA ASN A 365 11.35 20.30 -19.44
C ASN A 365 10.14 19.55 -18.84
N GLU A 366 8.92 19.90 -19.24
CA GLU A 366 7.70 19.17 -18.86
C GLU A 366 7.74 17.70 -19.29
N LEU A 367 8.21 17.41 -20.51
CA LEU A 367 8.37 16.05 -21.01
C LEU A 367 9.39 15.27 -20.17
N PHE A 368 10.52 15.88 -19.83
CA PHE A 368 11.53 15.27 -18.96
C PHE A 368 10.97 14.96 -17.58
N ASP A 369 10.24 15.92 -16.97
CA ASP A 369 9.61 15.74 -15.66
C ASP A 369 8.56 14.62 -15.67
N ALA A 370 7.77 14.51 -16.75
CA ALA A 370 6.83 13.40 -16.94
C ALA A 370 7.56 12.04 -17.06
N ALA A 371 8.70 12.00 -17.75
CA ALA A 371 9.55 10.82 -17.85
C ALA A 371 10.13 10.42 -16.48
N VAL A 372 10.64 11.39 -15.71
CA VAL A 372 11.15 11.15 -14.34
C VAL A 372 10.03 10.63 -13.43
N ALA A 373 8.86 11.25 -13.45
CA ALA A 373 7.71 10.81 -12.65
C ALA A 373 7.24 9.39 -13.02
N THR A 374 7.30 9.04 -14.31
CA THR A 374 6.96 7.69 -14.79
C THR A 374 8.00 6.66 -14.34
N PHE A 375 9.29 6.99 -14.48
CA PHE A 375 10.38 6.12 -14.05
C PHE A 375 10.35 5.86 -12.54
N ALA A 376 10.15 6.92 -11.75
CA ALA A 376 10.08 6.87 -10.29
C ALA A 376 9.11 5.80 -9.79
N GLN A 377 7.90 5.76 -10.35
CA GLN A 377 6.83 4.85 -9.93
C GLN A 377 7.04 3.41 -10.44
N ASN A 378 7.74 3.24 -11.57
CA ASN A 378 7.88 1.93 -12.23
C ASN A 378 9.22 1.24 -11.93
N ALA A 379 10.14 1.87 -11.20
CA ALA A 379 11.49 1.34 -10.98
C ALA A 379 11.87 1.25 -9.50
N VAL A 380 10.91 1.03 -8.60
CA VAL A 380 11.16 1.04 -7.14
C VAL A 380 12.10 -0.07 -6.69
N ASP A 381 11.76 -1.32 -7.00
CA ASP A 381 12.50 -2.53 -6.60
C ASP A 381 12.82 -3.51 -7.74
N GLY A 382 12.13 -3.31 -8.86
CA GLY A 382 12.37 -3.91 -10.16
C GLY A 382 11.57 -3.13 -11.19
N ARG A 383 11.93 -3.22 -12.48
CA ARG A 383 11.12 -2.57 -13.52
C ARG A 383 9.72 -3.21 -13.57
N CYS A 384 8.73 -2.49 -13.08
CA CYS A 384 7.32 -2.77 -13.25
C CYS A 384 6.92 -2.31 -14.66
N GLN A 385 6.26 -3.19 -15.41
CA GLN A 385 5.49 -2.78 -16.58
C GLN A 385 4.05 -3.16 -16.31
N ARG A 386 3.11 -2.30 -16.71
CA ARG A 386 1.66 -2.59 -16.67
C ARG A 386 1.28 -3.86 -17.45
N HIS A 387 2.15 -4.30 -18.37
CA HIS A 387 2.19 -5.66 -18.90
C HIS A 387 3.63 -6.16 -18.89
N ARG A 388 3.92 -7.23 -18.15
CA ARG A 388 5.26 -7.83 -18.06
C ARG A 388 5.60 -8.57 -19.36
N LEU A 389 5.83 -7.84 -20.45
CA LEU A 389 6.39 -8.35 -21.70
C LEU A 389 7.90 -8.10 -21.68
N LYS A 390 8.70 -9.07 -22.11
CA LYS A 390 10.18 -8.98 -22.10
C LYS A 390 10.75 -7.74 -22.84
N GLY A 391 9.95 -7.04 -23.66
CA GLY A 391 10.36 -5.92 -24.51
C GLY A 391 10.58 -4.56 -23.85
N GLY A 392 10.02 -4.27 -22.67
CA GLY A 392 10.29 -2.98 -22.00
C GLY A 392 11.67 -2.85 -21.36
N ARG A 393 12.40 -3.97 -21.25
CA ARG A 393 13.75 -3.99 -20.66
C ARG A 393 14.80 -3.37 -21.58
N SER A 394 14.59 -3.41 -22.90
CA SER A 394 15.58 -3.03 -23.91
C SER A 394 15.52 -1.55 -24.34
N HIS A 395 14.34 -0.94 -24.35
CA HIS A 395 14.15 0.37 -24.99
C HIS A 395 14.83 1.55 -24.25
N GLY A 396 15.20 1.39 -22.97
CA GLY A 396 15.93 2.42 -22.22
C GLY A 396 17.44 2.22 -22.15
N LEU A 397 18.00 1.19 -22.82
CA LEU A 397 19.42 0.83 -22.76
C LEU A 397 20.08 0.61 -24.13
N SER A 398 19.34 0.65 -25.25
CA SER A 398 19.90 0.50 -26.60
C SER A 398 19.92 1.82 -27.34
N GLY A 399 20.90 2.66 -27.04
CA GLY A 399 21.13 3.95 -27.69
C GLY A 399 22.55 4.18 -28.20
N LEU A 400 23.38 3.14 -28.31
CA LEU A 400 24.72 3.22 -28.89
C LEU A 400 24.96 2.02 -29.82
N PRO A 401 25.11 2.22 -31.14
CA PRO A 401 25.37 1.13 -32.07
C PRO A 401 26.86 0.78 -32.00
N THR A 402 27.20 -0.33 -31.32
CA THR A 402 28.48 -0.99 -31.56
C THR A 402 28.38 -1.73 -32.89
N ARG A 403 28.88 -1.08 -33.96
CA ARG A 403 29.24 -1.78 -35.20
C ARG A 403 30.41 -2.72 -34.88
N SER A 404 30.20 -4.02 -35.03
CA SER A 404 31.28 -4.98 -35.25
C SER A 404 31.04 -5.71 -36.56
N PRO A 405 32.10 -5.97 -37.36
CA PRO A 405 31.99 -6.35 -38.76
C PRO A 405 31.96 -7.87 -38.94
N GLY A 406 31.38 -8.30 -40.06
CA GLY A 406 31.82 -9.51 -40.75
C GLY A 406 31.22 -10.83 -40.29
N GLY A 407 30.26 -11.32 -41.08
CA GLY A 407 30.57 -12.52 -41.86
C GLY A 407 29.89 -13.82 -41.47
N TRP A 408 29.12 -14.29 -42.46
CA TRP A 408 28.86 -15.68 -42.85
C TRP A 408 27.61 -16.38 -42.31
N ARG A 409 26.87 -16.88 -43.31
CA ARG A 409 25.55 -17.50 -43.33
C ARG A 409 25.66 -19.04 -43.34
N CYS A 410 24.53 -19.65 -42.97
CA CYS A 410 23.98 -20.94 -43.42
C CYS A 410 24.67 -22.24 -42.98
N ARG A 411 23.96 -23.06 -42.20
CA ARG A 411 22.84 -23.88 -42.69
C ARG A 411 21.63 -23.76 -41.78
#